data_AF-A0A8T8CW88-F1
#
_entry.id   AF-A0A8T8CW88-F1
#
_cell.length_a   1.000
_cell.length_b   1.000
_cell.length_c   1.000
_cell.angle_alpha   90.00
_cell.angle_beta   90.00
_cell.angle_gamma   90.00
#
_symmetry.space_group_name_H-M   'P 1'
#
loop_
_entity.id
_entity.type
_entity.pdbx_description
1 polymer ?
#
loop_
_entity_poly.entity_id
_entity_poly.type
_entity_poly.pdbx_seq_one_letter_code
_entity_poly.pdbx_strand_id
1 'polypeptide(L)' 'MFNEAAAISEGAIVQITGIVVGECLRSDGRTSYRVQFERKGELVHDWFCAEDMVDLGFDD' A
#
# COMPACT_ATOMS: atom_id res chain seq x y z
N MET A 1 11.46 19.17 -14.25
CA MET A 1 12.37 18.77 -13.15
C MET A 1 12.09 17.31 -12.88
N PHE A 2 12.96 16.40 -13.35
CA PHE A 2 12.84 14.99 -13.00
C PHE A 2 13.32 14.85 -11.57
N ASN A 3 12.47 14.33 -10.69
CA ASN A 3 12.86 13.99 -9.34
C ASN A 3 13.79 12.78 -9.48
N GLU A 4 15.12 13.00 -9.44
CA GLU A 4 16.06 11.89 -9.31
C GLU A 4 15.75 11.22 -7.97
N ALA A 5 15.11 10.06 -8.03
CA ALA A 5 14.85 9.27 -6.84
C ALA A 5 16.21 8.98 -6.19
N ALA A 6 16.45 9.51 -4.99
CA ALA A 6 17.62 9.17 -4.21
C ALA A 6 17.66 7.64 -4.08
N ALA A 7 18.81 7.04 -4.39
CA ALA A 7 18.99 5.61 -4.27
C ALA A 7 18.72 5.20 -2.81
N ILE A 8 17.74 4.32 -2.61
CA ILE A 8 17.44 3.77 -1.29
C ILE A 8 18.49 2.68 -1.03
N SER A 9 19.31 2.89 -0.01
CA SER A 9 20.35 1.93 0.39
C SER A 9 19.76 0.62 0.91
N GLU A 10 20.51 -0.46 0.74
CA GLU A 10 20.18 -1.74 1.38
C GLU A 10 20.06 -1.58 2.91
N GLY A 11 19.03 -2.18 3.50
CA GLY A 11 18.73 -2.06 4.94
C GLY A 11 17.93 -0.81 5.33
N ALA A 12 17.60 0.07 4.40
CA ALA A 12 16.72 1.21 4.68
C ALA A 12 15.28 0.75 5.00
N ILE A 13 14.67 1.41 5.99
CA ILE A 13 13.25 1.24 6.28
C ILE A 13 12.47 2.16 5.33
N VAL A 14 11.54 1.58 4.58
CA VAL A 14 10.67 2.30 3.64
C VAL A 14 9.22 2.17 4.07
N GLN A 15 8.45 3.26 3.96
CA GLN A 15 7.02 3.26 4.18
C GLN A 15 6.32 3.73 2.89
N ILE A 16 5.31 2.99 2.47
CA ILE A 16 4.39 3.37 1.39
C ILE A 16 3.02 3.55 2.03
N THR A 17 2.43 4.73 1.88
CA THR A 17 1.08 5.02 2.37
C THR A 17 0.12 4.98 1.18
N GLY A 18 -1.00 4.28 1.37
CA GLY A 18 -2.08 4.20 0.39
C GLY A 18 -3.44 4.28 1.05
N ILE A 19 -4.49 4.33 0.23
CA ILE A 19 -5.89 4.38 0.64
C ILE A 19 -6.55 3.07 0.22
N VAL A 20 -7.29 2.44 1.13
CA VAL A 20 -8.13 1.28 0.79
C VAL A 20 -9.30 1.76 -0.08
N VAL A 21 -9.41 1.21 -1.29
CA VAL A 21 -10.45 1.57 -2.28
C VAL A 21 -11.36 0.40 -2.64
N GLY A 22 -11.18 -0.75 -2.00
CA GLY A 22 -12.04 -1.91 -2.17
C GLY A 22 -11.61 -3.07 -1.27
N GLU A 23 -12.49 -4.04 -1.11
CA GLU A 23 -12.27 -5.24 -0.32
C GLU A 23 -12.75 -6.49 -1.06
N CYS A 24 -12.15 -7.63 -0.75
CA CYS A 24 -12.57 -8.93 -1.25
C CYS A 24 -12.39 -9.99 -0.17
N LEU A 25 -13.44 -10.78 0.08
CA LEU A 25 -13.36 -11.99 0.87
C LEU A 25 -12.92 -13.15 -0.03
N ARG A 26 -11.75 -13.73 0.25
CA ARG A 26 -11.21 -14.86 -0.50
C ARG A 26 -11.91 -16.16 -0.10
N SER A 27 -11.82 -17.17 -0.97
CA SER A 27 -12.44 -18.48 -0.75
C SER A 27 -11.88 -19.24 0.47
N ASP A 28 -10.70 -18.85 0.96
CA ASP A 28 -10.09 -19.39 2.17
C ASP A 28 -10.48 -18.63 3.45
N GLY A 29 -11.41 -17.66 3.34
CA GLY A 29 -11.90 -16.86 4.45
C GLY A 29 -11.04 -15.65 4.81
N ARG A 30 -9.91 -15.42 4.10
CA ARG A 30 -9.05 -14.25 4.33
C ARG A 30 -9.59 -13.02 3.58
N THR A 31 -9.45 -11.87 4.21
CA THR A 31 -9.76 -10.58 3.57
C THR A 31 -8.53 -10.03 2.87
N SER A 32 -8.72 -9.52 1.66
CA SER A 32 -7.74 -8.69 0.97
C SER A 32 -8.34 -7.32 0.66
N TYR A 33 -7.50 -6.29 0.76
CA TYR A 33 -7.86 -4.91 0.42
C TYR A 33 -7.17 -4.49 -0.87
N ARG A 34 -7.90 -3.79 -1.72
CA ARG A 34 -7.35 -3.09 -2.88
C ARG A 34 -6.88 -1.73 -2.41
N VAL A 35 -5.58 -1.50 -2.41
CA VAL A 35 -4.96 -0.26 -1.95
C VAL A 35 -4.53 0.56 -3.16
N GLN A 36 -4.91 1.83 -3.17
CA GLN A 36 -4.45 2.85 -4.12
C GLN A 36 -3.33 3.66 -3.49
N PHE A 37 -2.20 3.81 -4.17
CA PHE A 37 -1.11 4.67 -3.73
C PHE A 37 -0.41 5.33 -4.93
N GLU A 38 0.31 6.42 -4.67
CA GLU A 38 1.08 7.11 -5.70
C GLU A 38 2.46 6.49 -5.86
N ARG A 39 2.86 6.23 -7.11
CA ARG A 39 4.20 5.77 -7.48
C ARG A 39 4.70 6.62 -8.64
N LYS A 40 5.73 7.44 -8.38
CA LYS A 40 6.34 8.35 -9.40
C LYS A 40 5.31 9.27 -10.08
N GLY A 41 4.31 9.77 -9.33
CA GLY A 41 3.25 10.63 -9.87
C GLY A 41 2.12 9.87 -10.59
N GLU A 42 2.16 8.55 -10.63
CA GLU A 42 1.09 7.72 -11.18
C GLU A 42 0.31 7.04 -10.05
N LEU A 43 -1.02 6.97 -10.19
CA LEU A 43 -1.86 6.19 -9.29
C LEU A 43 -1.78 4.71 -9.66
N VAL A 44 -1.36 3.89 -8.72
CA VAL A 44 -1.26 2.44 -8.86
C VAL A 44 -2.23 1.78 -7.88
N HIS A 45 -2.76 0.61 -8.25
CA HIS A 45 -3.57 -0.23 -7.39
C HIS A 45 -2.93 -1.59 -7.21
N ASP A 46 -2.95 -2.10 -5.98
CA ASP A 46 -2.52 -3.47 -5.69
C ASP A 46 -3.37 -4.10 -4.59
N TRP A 47 -3.33 -5.42 -4.47
CA TRP A 47 -4.07 -6.19 -3.47
C TRP A 47 -3.15 -6.70 -2.38
N PHE A 48 -3.51 -6.43 -1.13
CA PHE A 48 -2.78 -6.85 0.06
C PHE A 48 -3.69 -7.68 0.97
N CYS A 49 -3.16 -8.72 1.62
CA CYS A 49 -3.92 -9.46 2.62
C CYS A 49 -4.02 -8.65 3.93
N ALA A 50 -5.15 -8.74 4.62
CA ALA A 50 -5.36 -8.05 5.90
C ALA A 50 -4.24 -8.32 6.92
N GLU A 51 -3.69 -9.54 6.93
CA GLU A 51 -2.58 -9.94 7.81
C GLU A 51 -1.24 -9.24 7.51
N ASP A 52 -1.06 -8.67 6.32
CA ASP A 52 0.16 -7.96 5.90
C ASP A 52 0.08 -6.45 6.20
N MET A 53 -1.07 -5.96 6.65
CA MET A 53 -1.32 -4.54 6.84
C MET A 53 -1.35 -4.15 8.31
N VAL A 54 -0.85 -2.95 8.60
CA VAL A 54 -0.98 -2.32 9.90
C VAL A 54 -2.08 -1.28 9.81
N ASP A 55 -3.12 -1.45 10.60
CA ASP A 55 -4.14 -0.42 10.79
C ASP A 55 -3.55 0.73 11.61
N LEU A 56 -3.47 1.91 10.99
CA LEU A 56 -2.95 3.12 11.61
C LEU A 56 -4.03 3.92 12.34
N GLY A 57 -5.28 3.47 12.32
CA GLY A 57 -6.39 4.09 13.04
C GLY A 57 -6.71 5.48 12.50
N PHE A 58 -7.51 5.55 11.44
CA PHE A 58 -8.20 6.77 11.03
C PHE A 58 -9.70 6.57 11.17
N ASP A 59 -10.13 6.17 12.37
CA ASP A 59 -11.54 6.24 12.76
C ASP A 59 -11.76 7.60 13.46
N ASP A 60 -12.76 8.33 12.95
CA ASP A 60 -13.38 9.51 13.55
C ASP A 60 -14.23 9.20 14.79
#